data_AF-A0A7X4JVF3-F1
#
_entry.id   AF-A0A7X4JVF3-F1
#
_cell.length_a   1.000
_cell.length_b   1.000
_cell.length_c   1.000
_cell.angle_alpha   90.00
_cell.angle_beta   90.00
_cell.angle_gamma   90.00
#
_symmetry.space_group_name_H-M   'P 1'
#
loop_
_entity.id
_entity.type
_entity.pdbx_description
1 polymer ?
#
loop_
_entity_poly.entity_id
_entity_poly.type
_entity_poly.pdbx_seq_one_letter_code
_entity_poly.pdbx_strand_id
1 'polypeptide(L)'
;MRAQDNVAALLAAVWRLLRSPAWMAAVGDEEERAALIVLAVADTLDGSAPTAAAVRSEFRRARRNARIKDQFDGANYSAIAERHGLSVRQIRRIVHGH
;
A
#
# COMPACT_ATOMS: atom_id res chain seq x y z
N MET A 1 -17.68 -19.84 -0.54
CA MET A 1 -16.45 -20.23 -1.28
C MET A 1 -15.52 -20.91 -0.27
N ARG A 2 -15.00 -22.12 -0.54
CA ARG A 2 -14.09 -22.79 0.42
C ARG A 2 -12.72 -22.12 0.35
N ALA A 3 -11.94 -22.12 1.43
CA ALA A 3 -10.63 -21.46 1.47
C ALA A 3 -9.67 -21.91 0.34
N GLN A 4 -9.74 -23.18 -0.10
CA GLN A 4 -8.98 -23.69 -1.24
C GLN A 4 -9.39 -23.05 -2.58
N ASP A 5 -10.68 -22.77 -2.78
CA ASP A 5 -11.19 -22.13 -4.00
C ASP A 5 -10.67 -20.68 -4.11
N ASN A 6 -10.53 -19.98 -2.98
CA ASN A 6 -9.99 -18.62 -2.92
C ASN A 6 -8.50 -18.58 -3.33
N VAL A 7 -7.71 -19.56 -2.90
CA VAL A 7 -6.27 -19.62 -3.22
C VAL A 7 -6.06 -19.85 -4.72
N ALA A 8 -6.82 -20.76 -5.33
CA ALA A 8 -6.76 -21.00 -6.77
C ALA A 8 -7.14 -19.75 -7.58
N ALA A 9 -8.20 -19.04 -7.17
CA ALA A 9 -8.64 -17.80 -7.80
C ALA A 9 -7.58 -16.69 -7.69
N LEU A 10 -6.97 -16.51 -6.51
CA LEU A 10 -5.91 -15.53 -6.28
C LEU A 10 -4.67 -15.81 -7.13
N LEU A 11 -4.23 -17.07 -7.20
CA LEU A 11 -3.09 -17.46 -8.03
C LEU A 11 -3.36 -17.18 -9.51
N ALA A 12 -4.57 -17.49 -10.00
CA ALA A 12 -4.96 -17.19 -11.37
C ALA A 12 -5.00 -15.68 -11.67
N ALA A 13 -5.49 -14.87 -10.74
CA ALA A 13 -5.53 -13.41 -10.85
C ALA A 13 -4.12 -12.80 -10.90
N VAL A 14 -3.24 -13.22 -9.99
CA VAL A 14 -1.83 -12.78 -9.97
C VAL A 14 -1.11 -13.23 -11.25
N TRP A 15 -1.28 -14.48 -11.67
CA TRP A 15 -0.66 -14.97 -12.90
C TRP A 15 -1.07 -14.18 -14.14
N ARG A 16 -2.36 -13.81 -14.24
CA ARG A 16 -2.87 -12.95 -15.32
C ARG A 16 -2.27 -11.55 -15.26
N LEU A 17 -2.17 -10.97 -14.06
CA LEU A 17 -1.57 -9.66 -13.87
C LEU A 17 -0.10 -9.63 -14.32
N LEU A 18 0.71 -10.60 -13.89
CA LEU A 18 2.14 -10.67 -14.22
C LEU A 18 2.42 -10.74 -15.73
N ARG A 19 1.43 -11.20 -16.51
CA ARG A 19 1.50 -11.30 -17.98
C ARG A 19 0.78 -10.16 -18.71
N SER A 20 0.25 -9.18 -17.98
CA SER A 20 -0.50 -8.06 -18.56
C SER A 20 0.43 -6.96 -19.10
N PRO A 21 -0.01 -6.19 -20.11
CA PRO A 21 0.73 -5.00 -20.56
C PRO A 21 0.94 -3.97 -19.44
N ALA A 22 -0.02 -3.82 -18.52
CA ALA A 22 0.09 -2.91 -17.39
C ALA A 22 1.26 -3.27 -16.45
N TRP A 23 1.47 -4.56 -16.18
CA TRP A 23 2.61 -5.03 -15.39
C TRP A 23 3.95 -4.75 -16.07
N MET A 24 4.01 -4.96 -17.38
CA MET A 24 5.22 -4.66 -18.17
C MET A 24 5.49 -3.16 -18.29
N ALA A 25 4.45 -2.33 -18.33
CA ALA A 25 4.59 -0.87 -18.34
C ALA A 25 5.06 -0.32 -16.99
N ALA A 26 4.73 -1.00 -15.88
CA ALA A 26 5.16 -0.65 -14.52
C ALA A 26 6.58 -1.12 -14.17
N VAL A 27 7.43 -1.41 -15.16
CA VAL A 27 8.83 -1.81 -14.91
C VAL A 27 9.60 -0.64 -14.30
N GLY A 28 10.25 -0.88 -13.15
CA GLY A 28 10.98 0.15 -12.40
C GLY A 28 10.10 1.03 -11.51
N ASP A 29 8.78 0.85 -11.53
CA ASP A 29 7.84 1.53 -10.64
C ASP A 29 7.25 0.55 -9.63
N GLU A 30 7.90 0.46 -8.47
CA GLU A 30 7.50 -0.41 -7.37
C GLU A 30 6.12 -0.05 -6.80
N GLU A 31 5.75 1.25 -6.83
CA GLU A 31 4.46 1.74 -6.34
C GLU A 31 3.33 1.30 -7.28
N GLU A 32 3.54 1.42 -8.59
CA GLU A 32 2.58 0.97 -9.58
C GLU A 32 2.42 -0.56 -9.55
N ARG A 33 3.52 -1.31 -9.38
CA ARG A 33 3.46 -2.78 -9.22
C ARG A 33 2.70 -3.19 -7.97
N ALA A 34 2.95 -2.53 -6.84
CA ALA A 34 2.23 -2.80 -5.61
C ALA A 34 0.73 -2.49 -5.76
N ALA A 35 0.39 -1.38 -6.42
CA ALA A 35 -1.00 -1.01 -6.67
C ALA A 35 -1.72 -2.05 -7.54
N LEU A 36 -1.09 -2.51 -8.61
CA LEU A 36 -1.63 -3.53 -9.50
C LEU A 36 -1.90 -4.86 -8.77
N ILE A 37 -1.02 -5.28 -7.87
CA ILE A 37 -1.21 -6.49 -7.05
C ILE A 37 -2.43 -6.33 -6.14
N VAL A 38 -2.53 -5.21 -5.42
CA VAL A 38 -3.65 -4.95 -4.51
C VAL A 38 -4.99 -4.94 -5.25
N LEU A 39 -5.05 -4.36 -6.45
CA LEU A 39 -6.27 -4.37 -7.27
C LEU A 39 -6.64 -5.78 -7.71
N ALA A 40 -5.69 -6.57 -8.20
CA ALA A 40 -5.94 -7.95 -8.64
C ALA A 40 -6.40 -8.85 -7.47
N VAL A 41 -5.85 -8.63 -6.28
CA VAL A 41 -6.22 -9.35 -5.07
C VAL A 41 -7.60 -8.91 -4.55
N ALA A 42 -7.88 -7.60 -4.51
CA ALA A 42 -9.14 -7.06 -4.00
C ALA A 42 -10.34 -7.43 -4.89
N ASP A 43 -10.16 -7.43 -6.22
CA ASP A 43 -11.16 -7.91 -7.18
C ASP A 43 -11.55 -9.38 -6.91
N THR A 44 -10.59 -10.17 -6.40
CA THR A 44 -10.79 -11.59 -6.12
C THR A 44 -11.41 -11.88 -4.75
N LEU A 45 -11.19 -11.02 -3.74
CA LEU A 45 -11.53 -11.32 -2.35
C LEU A 45 -12.93 -10.89 -1.90
N ASP A 46 -13.45 -9.74 -2.37
CA ASP A 46 -14.72 -9.20 -1.87
C ASP A 46 -15.57 -8.49 -2.94
N GLY A 47 -15.15 -8.50 -4.22
CA GLY A 47 -15.86 -7.83 -5.33
C GLY A 47 -15.99 -6.31 -5.21
N SER A 48 -15.53 -5.72 -4.10
CA SER A 48 -15.48 -4.28 -3.83
C SER A 48 -14.05 -3.79 -4.04
N ALA A 49 -13.55 -3.91 -5.26
CA ALA A 49 -12.20 -3.48 -5.58
C ALA A 49 -12.08 -1.95 -5.38
N PRO A 50 -11.13 -1.46 -4.56
CA PRO A 50 -10.85 -0.04 -4.46
C PRO A 50 -10.38 0.48 -5.82
N THR A 51 -10.57 1.77 -6.09
CA THR A 51 -10.03 2.36 -7.32
C THR A 51 -8.51 2.39 -7.29
N ALA A 52 -7.86 2.33 -8.46
CA ALA A 52 -6.39 2.45 -8.55
C ALA A 52 -5.87 3.73 -7.87
N ALA A 53 -6.61 4.84 -7.97
CA ALA A 53 -6.28 6.09 -7.29
C ALA A 53 -6.31 5.96 -5.76
N ALA A 54 -7.32 5.26 -5.20
CA ALA A 54 -7.39 5.00 -3.77
C ALA A 54 -6.22 4.13 -3.28
N VAL A 55 -5.88 3.08 -4.04
CA VAL A 55 -4.74 2.21 -3.73
C VAL A 55 -3.41 2.98 -3.76
N ARG A 56 -3.16 3.78 -4.80
CA ARG A 56 -1.96 4.63 -4.88
C ARG A 56 -1.89 5.64 -3.74
N SER A 57 -3.03 6.23 -3.35
CA SER A 57 -3.09 7.15 -2.21
C SER A 57 -2.68 6.46 -0.90
N GLU A 58 -3.24 5.29 -0.61
CA GLU A 58 -2.91 4.53 0.59
C GLU A 58 -1.46 4.00 0.56
N PHE A 59 -0.94 3.61 -0.61
CA PHE A 59 0.47 3.20 -0.73
C PHE A 59 1.42 4.37 -0.42
N ARG A 60 1.19 5.57 -0.99
CA ARG A 60 1.98 6.77 -0.67
C ARG A 60 1.92 7.10 0.81
N ARG A 61 0.74 6.98 1.41
CA ARG A 61 0.54 7.17 2.85
C ARG A 61 1.32 6.15 3.67
N ALA A 62 1.25 4.87 3.32
CA ALA A 62 1.98 3.80 3.99
C ALA A 62 3.49 4.00 3.89
N ARG A 63 4.01 4.31 2.70
CA ARG A 63 5.43 4.60 2.45
C ARG A 63 5.92 5.81 3.26
N ARG A 64 5.16 6.92 3.26
CA ARG A 64 5.48 8.09 4.08
C ARG A 64 5.54 7.71 5.56
N ASN A 65 4.54 6.96 6.04
CA ASN A 65 4.46 6.56 7.43
C ASN A 65 5.63 5.63 7.83
N ALA A 66 6.04 4.70 6.96
CA ALA A 66 7.23 3.87 7.18
C ALA A 66 8.49 4.73 7.28
N ARG A 67 8.70 5.66 6.34
CA ARG A 67 9.84 6.60 6.38
C ARG A 67 9.84 7.46 7.65
N ILE A 68 8.67 7.89 8.13
CA ILE A 68 8.55 8.64 9.39
C ILE A 68 8.98 7.76 10.57
N LYS A 69 8.57 6.48 10.62
CA LYS A 69 9.00 5.54 11.65
C LYS A 69 10.50 5.33 11.64
N ASP A 70 11.10 5.13 10.46
CA ASP A 70 12.55 4.92 10.32
C ASP A 70 13.37 6.15 10.75
N GLN A 71 12.82 7.35 10.58
CA GLN A 71 13.46 8.61 10.98
C GLN A 71 13.23 8.98 12.44
N PHE A 72 12.31 8.31 13.13
CA PHE A 72 11.93 8.67 14.49
C PHE A 72 12.91 8.05 15.50
N ASP A 73 13.57 8.92 16.28
CA ASP A 73 14.63 8.54 17.23
C ASP A 73 14.15 8.39 18.69
N GLY A 74 12.86 8.56 18.95
CA GLY A 74 12.27 8.45 20.28
C GLY A 74 11.90 9.78 20.94
N ALA A 75 12.48 10.91 20.53
CA ALA A 75 12.28 12.20 21.23
C ALA A 75 11.89 13.38 20.32
N ASN A 76 12.12 13.29 19.01
CA ASN A 76 12.06 14.43 18.10
C ASN A 76 10.69 14.72 17.42
N TYR A 77 9.56 14.46 18.10
CA TYR A 77 8.22 14.54 17.50
C TYR A 77 7.93 15.86 16.76
N SER A 78 8.28 17.00 17.35
CA SER A 78 8.02 18.32 16.75
C SER A 78 8.87 18.55 15.49
N ALA A 79 10.13 18.11 15.49
CA ALA A 79 11.02 18.24 14.33
C ALA A 79 10.58 17.33 13.16
N ILE A 80 10.13 16.11 13.47
CA ILE A 80 9.56 15.20 12.46
C ILE A 80 8.24 15.78 11.91
N ALA A 81 7.39 16.31 12.78
CA ALA A 81 6.13 16.96 12.40
C ALA A 81 6.36 18.12 11.42
N GLU A 82 7.29 19.02 11.73
CA GLU A 82 7.66 20.14 10.87
C GLU A 82 8.24 19.67 9.52
N ARG A 83 9.19 18.74 9.55
CA ARG A 83 9.84 18.19 8.34
C ARG A 83 8.84 17.56 7.35
N HIS A 84 7.79 16.92 7.86
CA HIS A 84 6.80 16.21 7.04
C HIS A 84 5.49 17.01 6.85
N GLY A 85 5.41 18.24 7.37
CA GLY A 85 4.18 19.06 7.28
C GLY A 85 2.98 18.45 7.98
N LEU A 86 3.19 17.74 9.09
CA LEU A 86 2.16 17.04 9.87
C LEU A 86 2.07 17.61 11.28
N SER A 87 0.94 17.38 11.95
CA SER A 87 0.83 17.67 13.38
C SER A 87 1.55 16.63 14.22
N VAL A 88 2.02 17.02 15.41
CA VAL A 88 2.59 16.09 16.41
C VAL A 88 1.63 14.94 16.72
N ARG A 89 0.32 15.20 16.75
CA ARG A 89 -0.70 14.16 16.93
C ARG A 89 -0.69 13.13 15.81
N GLN A 90 -0.55 13.55 14.55
CA GLN A 90 -0.43 12.64 13.42
C GLN A 90 0.86 11.82 13.49
N ILE A 91 1.99 12.43 13.87
CA ILE A 91 3.26 11.70 14.06
C ILE A 91 3.12 10.64 15.17
N ARG A 92 2.54 11.00 16.33
CA ARG A 92 2.28 10.03 17.41
C ARG A 92 1.43 8.85 16.96
N ARG A 93 0.37 9.10 16.17
CA ARG A 93 -0.45 8.02 15.59
C ARG A 93 0.34 7.15 14.63
N ILE A 94 1.20 7.75 13.81
CA ILE A 94 2.04 7.01 12.86
C ILE A 94 3.02 6.11 13.61
N VAL A 95 3.69 6.61 14.65
CA VAL A 95 4.73 5.87 15.39
C VAL A 95 4.12 4.81 16.32
N HIS A 96 3.05 5.13 17.06
CA HIS A 96 2.49 4.26 18.11
C HIS A 96 1.19 3.54 17.77
N GLY A 97 0.54 3.86 16.64
CA GLY A 97 -0.63 3.12 16.15
C GLY A 97 -1.93 3.31 16.94
N HIS A 98 -2.06 4.36 17.78
CA HIS A 98 -3.27 4.68 18.54
C HIS A 98 -4.24 5.65 17.82
#